data_AF-A0A956PBX9-F1
#
_entry.id   AF-A0A956PBX9-F1
#
_cell.length_a   1.000
_cell.length_b   1.000
_cell.length_c   1.000
_cell.angle_alpha   90.00
_cell.angle_beta   90.00
_cell.angle_gamma   90.00
#
_symmetry.space_group_name_H-M   'P 1'
#
loop_
_entity.id
_entity.type
_entity.pdbx_description
1 polymer ?
#
loop_
_entity_poly.entity_id
_entity_poly.type
_entity_poly.pdbx_seq_one_letter_code
_entity_poly.pdbx_strand_id
1 'polypeptide(L)'
;MRRSARFDATGTYRYGLIRLWDAARPRALFIMLNPSTADAEREDPTIRRCIGFARTWGFGSMEAVNLFAYRTTDPARLPLHPAPIGPANDAAIARAAGRAGTIVLAWGHHGAGAARAADVLRLLERR
;
A
#
# COMPACT_ATOMS: atom_id res chain seq x y z
N MET A 1 15.65 -11.54 -3.34
CA MET A 1 14.74 -10.38 -3.17
C MET A 1 14.41 -10.23 -1.70
N ARG A 2 14.64 -9.07 -1.09
CA ARG A 2 14.27 -8.79 0.31
C ARG A 2 12.78 -8.49 0.40
N ARG A 3 12.10 -9.12 1.35
CA ARG A 3 10.65 -8.96 1.60
C ARG A 3 10.46 -8.41 3.00
N SER A 4 9.57 -7.43 3.16
CA SER A 4 9.14 -6.97 4.48
C SER A 4 7.68 -6.50 4.44
N ALA A 5 7.04 -6.55 5.60
CA ALA A 5 5.73 -5.95 5.83
C ALA A 5 5.73 -5.32 7.22
N ARG A 6 5.04 -4.19 7.38
CA ARG A 6 4.92 -3.49 8.66
C ARG A 6 3.48 -3.55 9.13
N PHE A 7 3.30 -4.05 10.34
CA PHE A 7 2.01 -4.15 11.00
C PHE A 7 1.97 -3.32 12.28
N ASP A 8 0.78 -3.13 12.83
CA ASP A 8 0.65 -2.79 14.25
C ASP A 8 0.92 -4.03 15.13
N ALA A 9 0.96 -3.84 16.45
CA ALA A 9 1.24 -4.92 17.40
C ALA A 9 0.18 -6.03 17.38
N THR A 10 -1.06 -5.72 17.01
CA THR A 10 -2.15 -6.70 16.94
C THR A 10 -2.22 -7.44 15.61
N GLY A 11 -1.52 -6.94 14.58
CA GLY A 11 -1.65 -7.44 13.21
C GLY A 11 -2.97 -7.08 12.53
N THR A 12 -3.80 -6.23 13.14
CA THR A 12 -5.06 -5.71 12.58
C THR A 12 -4.82 -4.77 11.41
N TYR A 13 -3.74 -3.99 11.47
CA TYR A 13 -3.39 -2.98 10.49
C TYR A 13 -2.08 -3.35 9.79
N ARG A 14 -2.03 -3.22 8.46
CA ARG A 14 -0.78 -3.25 7.68
C ARG A 14 -0.50 -1.87 7.12
N TYR A 15 0.62 -1.30 7.53
CA TYR A 15 1.05 0.04 7.13
C TYR A 15 2.02 0.05 5.95
N GLY A 16 2.41 -1.10 5.43
CA GLY A 16 3.25 -1.17 4.24
C GLY A 16 3.75 -2.57 3.95
N LEU A 17 4.04 -2.83 2.68
CA LEU A 17 4.65 -4.06 2.19
C LEU A 17 5.73 -3.69 1.17
N ILE A 18 6.95 -4.20 1.33
CA ILE A 18 8.08 -3.91 0.43
C ILE A 18 8.58 -5.20 -0.21
N ARG A 19 8.94 -5.09 -1.49
CA ARG A 19 9.69 -6.08 -2.25
C ARG A 19 10.86 -5.37 -2.92
N LEU A 20 12.08 -5.73 -2.54
CA LEU A 20 13.32 -5.12 -3.05
C LEU A 20 14.18 -6.18 -3.73
N TRP A 21 14.44 -6.00 -5.01
CA TRP A 21 15.30 -6.87 -5.81
C TRP A 21 16.59 -6.19 -6.28
N ASP A 22 16.60 -4.86 -6.39
CA ASP A 22 17.79 -4.07 -6.71
C ASP A 22 17.76 -2.75 -5.92
N ALA A 23 18.76 -2.52 -5.07
CA ALA A 23 18.83 -1.32 -4.23
C ALA A 23 19.43 -0.10 -4.95
N ALA A 24 20.07 -0.28 -6.10
CA ALA A 24 20.64 0.80 -6.89
C ALA A 24 19.59 1.51 -7.77
N ARG A 25 18.39 0.94 -7.88
CA ARG A 25 17.30 1.45 -8.73
C ARG A 25 16.17 2.07 -7.90
N PRO A 26 15.37 2.97 -8.49
CA PRO A 26 14.28 3.64 -7.79
C PRO A 26 13.20 2.66 -7.30
N ARG A 27 12.30 3.18 -6.46
CA ARG A 27 11.14 2.47 -5.92
C ARG A 27 9.84 2.93 -6.59
N ALA A 28 9.00 1.98 -7.02
CA ALA A 28 7.61 2.24 -7.36
C ALA A 28 6.72 2.09 -6.11
N LEU A 29 5.85 3.06 -5.85
CA LEU A 29 4.84 2.98 -4.80
C LEU A 29 3.48 2.67 -5.41
N PHE A 30 2.79 1.66 -4.89
CA PHE A 30 1.40 1.37 -5.21
C PHE A 30 0.52 1.75 -4.01
N ILE A 31 -0.44 2.64 -4.22
CA ILE A 31 -1.45 3.01 -3.22
C ILE A 31 -2.75 2.29 -3.60
N MET A 32 -3.13 1.29 -2.81
CA MET A 32 -4.24 0.39 -3.12
C MET A 32 -5.40 0.58 -2.13
N LEU A 33 -6.49 -0.19 -2.23
CA LEU A 33 -7.67 0.01 -1.38
C LEU A 33 -7.40 -0.36 0.09
N ASN A 34 -7.22 -1.65 0.38
CA ASN A 34 -6.97 -2.17 1.72
C ASN A 34 -6.06 -3.42 1.64
N PRO A 35 -5.30 -3.72 2.70
CA PRO A 35 -4.46 -4.89 2.75
C PRO A 35 -5.29 -6.16 2.89
N SER A 36 -4.90 -7.19 2.14
CA SER A 36 -5.45 -8.56 2.16
C SER A 36 -4.58 -9.47 3.06
N THR A 37 -4.39 -10.72 2.62
CA THR A 37 -3.51 -11.74 3.21
C THR A 37 -2.03 -11.58 2.86
N ALA A 38 -1.64 -10.78 1.85
CA ALA A 38 -0.22 -10.66 1.49
C ALA A 38 0.62 -10.11 2.65
N ASP A 39 1.68 -10.82 3.01
CA ASP A 39 2.57 -10.50 4.13
C ASP A 39 4.04 -10.64 3.73
N ALA A 40 4.96 -10.85 4.67
CA ALA A 40 6.39 -11.00 4.34
C ALA A 40 6.69 -12.34 3.62
N GLU A 41 5.85 -13.36 3.81
CA GLU A 41 6.09 -14.72 3.35
C GLU A 41 5.29 -15.06 2.09
N ARG A 42 4.07 -14.52 1.97
CA ARG A 42 3.12 -14.84 0.89
C ARG A 42 2.82 -13.63 0.01
N GLU A 43 2.96 -13.82 -1.30
CA GLU A 43 2.53 -12.87 -2.32
C GLU A 43 1.16 -13.27 -2.87
N ASP A 44 0.18 -12.38 -2.79
CA ASP A 44 -1.10 -12.58 -3.46
C ASP A 44 -0.99 -12.25 -4.98
N PRO A 45 -2.00 -12.60 -5.80
CA PRO A 45 -1.97 -12.29 -7.24
C PRO A 45 -1.79 -10.80 -7.56
N THR A 46 -2.25 -9.92 -6.69
CA THR A 46 -2.16 -8.46 -6.85
C THR A 46 -0.73 -7.98 -6.70
N ILE A 47 -0.05 -8.39 -5.63
CA ILE A 47 1.36 -8.05 -5.39
C ILE A 47 2.25 -8.61 -6.51
N ARG A 48 2.00 -9.83 -7.00
CA ARG A 48 2.75 -10.39 -8.13
C ARG A 48 2.64 -9.53 -9.40
N ARG A 49 1.45 -9.01 -9.71
CA ARG A 49 1.26 -8.07 -10.83
C ARG A 49 1.99 -6.75 -10.61
N CYS A 50 1.92 -6.16 -9.41
CA CYS A 50 2.64 -4.93 -9.07
C CYS A 50 4.16 -5.08 -9.22
N ILE A 51 4.73 -6.22 -8.78
CA ILE A 51 6.14 -6.55 -8.99
C ILE A 51 6.46 -6.62 -10.49
N GLY A 52 5.60 -7.27 -11.28
CA GLY A 52 5.74 -7.37 -12.73
C GLY A 52 5.82 -5.99 -13.39
N PHE A 53 4.84 -5.12 -13.13
CA PHE A 53 4.83 -3.75 -13.63
C PHE A 53 6.08 -2.97 -13.23
N ALA A 54 6.43 -2.98 -11.93
CA ALA A 54 7.60 -2.26 -11.43
C ALA A 54 8.90 -2.74 -12.10
N ARG A 55 9.05 -4.04 -12.35
CA ARG A 55 10.20 -4.59 -13.08
C ARG A 55 10.21 -4.16 -14.55
N THR A 56 9.07 -4.23 -15.24
CA THR A 56 8.96 -3.79 -16.64
C THR A 56 9.29 -2.30 -16.79
N TRP A 57 8.93 -1.46 -15.81
CA TRP A 57 9.27 -0.05 -15.80
C TRP A 57 10.69 0.26 -15.28
N GLY A 58 11.50 -0.75 -15.00
CA GLY A 58 12.91 -0.58 -14.63
C GLY A 58 13.18 -0.24 -13.15
N PHE A 59 12.19 -0.34 -12.25
CA PHE A 59 12.39 -0.12 -10.82
C PHE A 59 13.14 -1.28 -10.16
N GLY A 60 13.79 -0.98 -9.02
CA GLY A 60 14.49 -1.95 -8.17
C GLY A 60 13.68 -2.47 -6.98
N SER A 61 12.60 -1.77 -6.66
CA SER A 61 11.65 -2.19 -5.64
C SER A 61 10.24 -1.73 -5.93
N MET A 62 9.29 -2.42 -5.29
CA MET A 62 7.95 -1.90 -5.06
C MET A 62 7.67 -1.77 -3.56
N GLU A 63 6.89 -0.76 -3.20
CA GLU A 63 6.24 -0.63 -1.91
C GLU A 63 4.73 -0.52 -2.14
N ALA A 64 3.93 -1.20 -1.32
CA ALA A 64 2.49 -1.09 -1.32
C ALA A 64 2.02 -0.51 0.01
N VAL A 65 1.24 0.56 -0.08
CA VAL A 65 0.43 1.11 1.00
C VAL A 65 -1.02 1.13 0.58
N ASN A 66 -1.92 1.47 1.49
CA ASN A 66 -3.35 1.35 1.26
C ASN A 66 -4.10 2.58 1.77
N LEU A 67 -5.21 2.93 1.11
CA LEU A 67 -6.14 3.97 1.57
C LEU A 67 -6.58 3.71 3.02
N PHE A 68 -6.81 2.43 3.33
CA PHE A 68 -7.13 1.91 4.66
C PHE A 68 -6.09 0.90 5.11
N ALA A 69 -5.58 0.99 6.34
CA ALA A 69 -4.63 0.00 6.85
C ALA A 69 -5.31 -1.28 7.37
N TYR A 70 -6.62 -1.26 7.61
CA TYR A 70 -7.34 -2.42 8.15
C TYR A 70 -7.25 -3.63 7.22
N ARG A 71 -6.78 -4.75 7.75
CA ARG A 71 -6.57 -5.99 7.01
C ARG A 71 -7.85 -6.79 6.91
N THR A 72 -8.32 -6.96 5.67
CA THR A 72 -9.50 -7.78 5.37
C THR A 72 -9.43 -8.26 3.92
N THR A 73 -9.85 -9.49 3.68
CA THR A 73 -10.04 -10.00 2.30
C THR A 73 -11.35 -9.51 1.67
N ASP A 74 -12.25 -8.97 2.49
CA ASP A 74 -13.55 -8.46 2.08
C ASP A 74 -13.60 -6.93 2.29
N PRO A 75 -13.53 -6.13 1.20
CA PRO A 75 -13.64 -4.68 1.27
C PRO A 75 -14.97 -4.17 1.82
N ALA A 76 -16.06 -4.97 1.79
CA ALA A 76 -17.34 -4.57 2.36
C ALA A 76 -17.28 -4.41 3.89
N ARG A 77 -16.22 -4.94 4.54
CA ARG A 77 -15.97 -4.75 5.97
C ARG A 77 -15.35 -3.41 6.33
N LEU A 78 -14.79 -2.67 5.36
CA LEU A 78 -14.18 -1.37 5.62
C LEU A 78 -15.14 -0.37 6.28
N PRO A 79 -16.37 -0.13 5.76
CA PRO A 79 -17.32 0.78 6.40
C PRO A 79 -17.89 0.25 7.74
N LEU A 80 -17.77 -1.06 8.01
CA LEU A 80 -18.27 -1.67 9.24
C LEU A 80 -17.24 -1.64 10.39
N HIS A 81 -15.97 -1.45 10.07
CA HIS A 81 -14.92 -1.35 11.06
C HIS A 81 -14.89 0.08 11.64
N PRO A 82 -14.75 0.27 12.96
CA PRO A 82 -14.82 1.60 13.58
C PRO A 82 -13.63 2.50 13.24
N ALA A 83 -12.46 1.93 12.94
CA ALA A 83 -11.24 2.67 12.63
C ALA A 83 -10.47 2.09 11.41
N PRO A 84 -11.08 2.00 10.22
CA PRO A 84 -10.50 1.24 9.09
C PRO A 84 -9.23 1.87 8.52
N ILE A 85 -9.06 3.18 8.72
CA ILE A 85 -7.88 3.92 8.28
C ILE A 85 -6.64 3.41 9.02
N GLY A 86 -6.75 3.18 10.33
CA GLY A 86 -5.64 2.83 11.21
C GLY A 86 -4.80 4.05 11.63
N PRO A 87 -4.34 4.11 12.89
CA PRO A 87 -3.80 5.32 13.50
C PRO A 87 -2.50 5.84 12.86
N ALA A 88 -1.66 4.96 12.32
CA ALA A 88 -0.37 5.33 11.71
C ALA A 88 -0.38 5.32 10.17
N ASN A 89 -1.55 5.23 9.53
CA ASN A 89 -1.63 5.02 8.09
C ASN A 89 -1.22 6.24 7.27
N ASP A 90 -1.64 7.44 7.65
CA ASP A 90 -1.31 8.67 6.91
C ASP A 90 0.20 8.93 6.95
N ALA A 91 0.82 8.79 8.12
CA ALA A 91 2.27 8.85 8.26
C ALA A 91 2.98 7.77 7.43
N ALA A 92 2.39 6.57 7.31
CA ALA A 92 2.92 5.51 6.47
C ALA A 92 2.91 5.89 4.98
N ILE A 93 1.77 6.40 4.50
CA ILE A 93 1.58 6.84 3.12
C ILE A 93 2.53 7.97 2.78
N ALA A 94 2.58 9.03 3.59
CA ALA A 94 3.47 10.18 3.37
C ALA A 94 4.93 9.76 3.29
N ARG A 95 5.37 8.90 4.23
CA ARG A 95 6.75 8.40 4.26
C ARG A 95 7.08 7.49 3.08
N ALA A 96 6.13 6.67 2.63
CA ALA A 96 6.30 5.85 1.44
C ALA A 96 6.37 6.71 0.18
N ALA A 97 5.46 7.69 0.07
CA ALA A 97 5.41 8.65 -1.02
C ALA A 97 6.74 9.40 -1.13
N GLY A 98 7.27 9.96 -0.03
CA GLY A 98 8.54 10.68 0.01
C GLY A 98 9.73 9.93 -0.63
N ARG A 99 9.75 8.59 -0.54
CA ARG A 99 10.83 7.74 -1.09
C ARG A 99 10.56 7.20 -2.50
N ALA A 100 9.38 7.44 -3.06
CA ALA A 100 8.95 6.82 -4.31
C ALA A 100 9.45 7.63 -5.52
N GLY A 101 10.02 6.95 -6.51
CA GLY A 101 10.30 7.56 -7.82
C GLY A 101 9.02 7.75 -8.64
N THR A 102 8.07 6.83 -8.49
CA THR A 102 6.74 6.91 -9.10
C THR A 102 5.69 6.41 -8.11
N ILE A 103 4.55 7.09 -8.09
CA ILE A 103 3.37 6.71 -7.30
C ILE A 103 2.27 6.27 -8.25
N VAL A 104 1.74 5.07 -8.04
CA VAL A 104 0.65 4.47 -8.79
C VAL A 104 -0.57 4.38 -7.88
N LEU A 105 -1.67 5.00 -8.33
CA LEU A 105 -2.96 4.95 -7.65
C LEU A 105 -3.72 3.74 -8.18
N ALA A 106 -4.00 2.75 -7.32
CA ALA A 106 -4.47 1.42 -7.71
C ALA A 106 -5.54 0.87 -6.77
N TRP A 107 -6.48 1.72 -6.34
CA TRP A 107 -7.56 1.35 -5.41
C TRP A 107 -8.88 0.98 -6.08
N GLY A 108 -8.96 0.95 -7.41
CA GLY A 108 -10.16 0.54 -8.15
C GLY A 108 -11.36 1.50 -7.99
N HIS A 109 -12.54 1.06 -8.41
CA HIS A 109 -13.80 1.79 -8.26
C HIS A 109 -14.58 1.22 -7.07
N HIS A 110 -14.30 1.73 -5.87
CA HIS A 110 -15.01 1.34 -4.63
C HIS A 110 -15.59 2.57 -3.94
N GLY A 111 -16.89 2.53 -3.61
CA GLY A 111 -17.58 3.63 -2.94
C GLY A 111 -16.92 4.07 -1.62
N ALA A 112 -16.46 3.11 -0.80
CA ALA A 112 -15.71 3.39 0.42
C ALA A 112 -14.36 4.08 0.16
N GLY A 113 -13.76 3.84 -1.01
CA GLY A 113 -12.47 4.43 -1.40
C GLY A 113 -12.57 5.88 -1.84
N ALA A 114 -13.72 6.33 -2.36
CA ALA A 114 -13.85 7.66 -2.98
C ALA A 114 -13.58 8.80 -1.99
N ALA A 115 -14.22 8.78 -0.81
CA ALA A 115 -14.01 9.79 0.22
C ALA A 115 -12.56 9.80 0.73
N ARG A 116 -12.03 8.61 1.02
CA ARG A 116 -10.67 8.45 1.54
C ARG A 116 -9.58 8.80 0.52
N ALA A 117 -9.83 8.55 -0.77
CA ALA A 117 -8.90 8.90 -1.84
C ALA A 117 -8.63 10.41 -1.88
N ALA A 118 -9.64 11.25 -1.67
CA ALA A 118 -9.47 12.70 -1.65
C ALA A 118 -8.54 13.16 -0.51
N ASP A 119 -8.64 12.57 0.68
CA ASP A 119 -7.72 12.86 1.80
C ASP A 119 -6.28 12.45 1.46
N VAL A 120 -6.11 11.26 0.86
CA VAL A 120 -4.79 10.77 0.47
C VAL A 120 -4.18 11.62 -0.64
N LEU A 121 -4.95 12.06 -1.63
CA LEU A 121 -4.45 12.97 -2.67
C LEU A 121 -3.95 14.28 -2.07
N ARG A 122 -4.72 14.89 -1.16
CA ARG A 122 -4.30 16.09 -0.40
C ARG A 122 -3.04 15.87 0.46
N LEU A 123 -2.80 14.63 0.90
CA LEU A 123 -1.57 14.27 1.62
C LEU A 123 -0.37 14.19 0.66
N LEU A 124 -0.56 13.67 -0.55
CA LEU A 124 0.47 13.53 -1.58
C LEU A 124 0.88 14.86 -2.21
N GLU A 125 -0.04 15.82 -2.31
CA GLU A 125 0.23 17.18 -2.82
C GLU A 125 1.18 18.00 -1.93
N ARG A 126 1.34 17.61 -0.66
CA ARG A 126 2.22 18.29 0.31
C ARG A 126 3.64 17.71 0.35
N ARG A 127 3.96 16.81 -0.58
CA ARG A 127 5.23 16.09 -0.66
C ARG A 127 6.35 16.95 -1.23
#